data_AF-A0A1Y4CYR9-F1
#
_entry.id   AF-A0A1Y4CYR9-F1
#
_cell.length_a   1.000
_cell.length_b   1.000
_cell.length_c   1.000
_cell.angle_alpha   90.00
_cell.angle_beta   90.00
_cell.angle_gamma   90.00
#
_symmetry.space_group_name_H-M   'P 1'
#
loop_
_entity.id
_entity.type
_entity.pdbx_description
1 polymer ?
#
loop_
_entity_poly.entity_id
_entity_poly.type
_entity_poly.pdbx_seq_one_letter_code
_entity_poly.pdbx_strand_id
1 'polypeptide(L)'
;MGTSQSHNLKSSPNWSAAKRAITSIANGTDNKTASNAKFFGNLGTALGNGLYRGSRTGGHGGKRVSSFGRAGGQVIRGLVTVLSNTKQYGLISSLGIDRLPDEQKPKTPQDFKELLLHEIVGDNDSTMDDAAATYAMDKVLNDILSDCKDGQEIEDKLQNATDDNLHEWIITFEIEYILEYSAELFQSHIFDKGRNPEEIKKDMRGWLHNELDEKLSKELTQIDFSSPEGKEYLDSLTSEILDIWKQ
;
A
#
# COMPACT_ATOMS: atom_id res chain seq x y z
N MET A 1 18.36 13.37 16.31
CA MET A 1 18.93 12.04 16.59
C MET A 1 17.85 11.20 17.26
N GLY A 2 17.01 10.54 16.47
CA GLY A 2 16.00 9.58 16.95
C GLY A 2 16.55 8.18 16.68
N THR A 3 16.75 7.40 17.72
CA THR A 3 17.24 6.03 17.63
C THR A 3 16.15 5.17 16.98
N SER A 4 16.44 4.61 15.80
CA SER A 4 15.69 3.53 15.18
C SER A 4 15.51 2.41 16.20
N GLN A 5 14.31 2.30 16.75
CA GLN A 5 13.90 1.13 17.53
C GLN A 5 13.93 -0.04 16.54
N SER A 6 15.02 -0.80 16.54
CA SER A 6 15.10 -2.06 15.82
C SER A 6 13.92 -2.93 16.25
N HIS A 7 12.90 -3.05 15.41
CA HIS A 7 11.78 -3.93 15.66
C HIS A 7 12.34 -5.35 15.76
N ASN A 8 12.48 -5.87 16.99
CA ASN A 8 12.93 -7.24 17.21
C ASN A 8 11.87 -8.20 16.67
N LEU A 9 12.06 -8.63 15.42
CA LEU A 9 11.26 -9.66 14.78
C LEU A 9 11.22 -10.89 15.69
N LYS A 10 10.02 -11.28 16.12
CA LYS A 10 9.79 -12.44 17.00
C LYS A 10 10.47 -13.68 16.42
N SER A 11 11.22 -14.43 17.23
CA SER A 11 11.94 -15.64 16.83
C SER A 11 11.06 -16.87 16.58
N SER A 12 9.79 -16.69 16.21
CA SER A 12 8.90 -17.82 15.93
C SER A 12 9.34 -18.60 14.67
N PRO A 13 8.93 -19.88 14.50
CA PRO A 13 9.25 -20.66 13.31
C PRO A 13 8.84 -19.98 11.99
N ASN A 14 7.66 -19.36 11.95
CA ASN A 14 7.13 -18.70 10.75
C ASN A 14 7.97 -17.47 10.38
N TRP A 15 8.30 -16.63 11.37
CA TRP A 15 9.21 -15.50 11.17
C TRP A 15 10.62 -15.96 10.76
N SER A 16 11.10 -17.08 11.28
CA SER A 16 12.39 -17.66 10.86
C SER A 16 12.38 -18.13 9.41
N ALA A 17 11.26 -18.69 8.93
CA ALA A 17 11.08 -19.09 7.55
C ALA A 17 11.07 -17.88 6.60
N ALA A 18 10.33 -16.82 6.95
CA ALA A 18 10.32 -15.56 6.19
C ALA A 18 11.72 -14.93 6.12
N LYS A 19 12.44 -14.88 7.24
CA LYS A 19 13.84 -14.42 7.31
C LYS A 19 14.76 -15.20 6.37
N ARG A 20 14.69 -16.54 6.38
CA ARG A 20 15.52 -17.37 5.49
C ARG A 20 15.19 -17.14 4.01
N ALA A 21 13.90 -16.98 3.68
CA ALA A 21 13.48 -16.73 2.31
C ALA A 21 14.03 -15.39 1.79
N ILE A 22 13.89 -14.30 2.55
CA ILE A 22 14.42 -12.99 2.14
C ILE A 22 15.96 -12.99 2.05
N THR A 23 16.65 -13.71 2.94
CA THR A 23 18.11 -13.91 2.84
C THR A 23 18.50 -14.66 1.56
N SER A 24 17.73 -15.67 1.14
CA SER A 24 18.00 -16.39 -0.12
C SER A 24 17.81 -15.48 -1.34
N ILE A 25 16.76 -14.65 -1.34
CA ILE A 25 16.55 -13.63 -2.38
C ILE A 25 17.75 -12.68 -2.44
N ALA A 26 18.18 -12.15 -1.28
CA ALA A 26 19.29 -11.21 -1.19
C ALA A 26 20.62 -11.80 -1.68
N ASN A 27 20.90 -13.06 -1.36
CA ASN A 27 22.10 -13.76 -1.80
C ASN A 27 22.03 -14.27 -3.25
N GLY A 28 20.84 -14.30 -3.85
CA GLY A 28 20.63 -14.83 -5.21
C GLY A 28 20.90 -16.32 -5.34
N THR A 29 20.71 -17.08 -4.26
CA THR A 29 21.07 -18.50 -4.17
C THR A 29 20.04 -19.45 -4.78
N ASP A 30 18.82 -18.98 -5.04
CA ASP A 30 17.68 -19.79 -5.48
C ASP A 30 16.96 -19.19 -6.70
N ASN A 31 16.04 -19.96 -7.30
CA ASN A 31 15.14 -19.46 -8.35
C ASN A 31 14.30 -18.27 -7.82
N LYS A 32 14.42 -17.11 -8.49
CA LYS A 32 13.77 -15.85 -8.07
C LYS A 32 12.26 -16.00 -7.83
N THR A 33 11.53 -16.64 -8.74
CA THR A 33 10.08 -16.83 -8.64
C THR A 33 9.72 -17.68 -7.42
N ALA A 34 10.38 -18.83 -7.24
CA ALA A 34 10.11 -19.72 -6.11
C ALA A 34 10.46 -19.07 -4.77
N SER A 35 11.55 -18.30 -4.71
CA SER A 35 11.96 -17.59 -3.50
C SER A 35 11.03 -16.45 -3.14
N ASN A 36 10.54 -15.69 -4.11
CA ASN A 36 9.57 -14.62 -3.89
C ASN A 36 8.24 -15.19 -3.36
N ALA A 37 7.67 -16.19 -4.03
CA ALA A 37 6.45 -16.86 -3.56
C ALA A 37 6.62 -17.40 -2.14
N LYS A 38 7.76 -18.05 -1.85
CA LYS A 38 8.08 -18.56 -0.52
C LYS A 38 8.21 -17.43 0.50
N PHE A 39 8.80 -16.29 0.15
CA PHE A 39 8.92 -15.15 1.06
C PHE A 39 7.55 -14.59 1.43
N PHE A 40 6.72 -14.22 0.45
CA PHE A 40 5.42 -13.60 0.70
C PHE A 40 4.43 -14.56 1.38
N GLY A 41 4.41 -15.84 1.00
CA GLY A 41 3.62 -16.86 1.70
C GLY A 41 4.03 -17.03 3.17
N ASN A 42 5.34 -17.05 3.45
CA ASN A 42 5.83 -17.11 4.83
C ASN A 42 5.58 -15.80 5.59
N LEU A 43 5.66 -14.64 4.94
CA LEU A 43 5.33 -13.34 5.53
C LEU A 43 3.88 -13.32 5.99
N GLY A 44 2.93 -13.65 5.10
CA GLY A 44 1.52 -13.72 5.44
C GLY A 44 1.24 -14.72 6.57
N THR A 45 1.96 -15.84 6.62
CA THR A 45 1.83 -16.88 7.66
C THR A 45 2.43 -16.44 9.00
N ALA A 46 3.53 -15.68 8.96
CA ALA A 46 4.17 -15.13 10.14
C ALA A 46 3.36 -13.99 10.77
N LEU A 47 2.70 -13.19 9.94
CA LEU A 47 1.75 -12.16 10.38
C LEU A 47 0.53 -12.79 11.05
N GLY A 48 -0.02 -13.87 10.49
CA GLY A 48 -1.08 -14.67 11.11
C GLY A 48 -2.26 -13.81 11.57
N ASN A 49 -2.56 -13.80 12.88
CA ASN A 49 -3.62 -12.98 13.48
C ASN A 49 -3.30 -11.47 13.54
N GLY A 50 -2.06 -11.07 13.24
CA GLY A 50 -1.64 -9.68 13.13
C GLY A 50 -1.98 -9.04 11.78
N LEU A 51 -2.36 -9.85 10.78
CA LEU A 51 -2.85 -9.38 9.49
C LEU A 51 -4.33 -8.97 9.63
N TYR A 52 -4.64 -7.72 9.30
CA TYR A 52 -6.00 -7.21 9.21
C TYR A 52 -6.72 -7.88 8.04
N ARG A 53 -7.98 -8.28 8.25
CA ARG A 53 -8.78 -9.05 7.28
C ARG A 53 -10.17 -8.46 7.08
N GLY A 54 -10.29 -7.15 7.26
CA GLY A 54 -11.56 -6.44 7.30
C GLY A 54 -12.36 -6.63 8.60
N SER A 55 -13.34 -5.76 8.78
CA SER A 55 -14.29 -5.80 9.89
C SER A 55 -15.32 -6.90 9.65
N ARG A 56 -14.99 -8.16 9.98
CA ARG A 56 -16.02 -9.20 10.02
C ARG A 56 -17.04 -8.87 11.11
N THR A 57 -18.22 -8.46 10.67
CA THR A 57 -19.40 -8.18 11.50
C THR A 57 -19.87 -9.46 12.20
N GLY A 58 -19.22 -9.85 13.29
CA GLY A 58 -19.61 -11.04 14.04
C GLY A 58 -18.47 -11.64 14.88
N GLY A 59 -18.24 -11.11 16.07
CA GLY A 59 -17.32 -11.72 17.02
C GLY A 59 -17.10 -10.90 18.29
N HIS A 60 -18.00 -11.05 19.26
CA HIS A 60 -17.71 -10.70 20.65
C HIS A 60 -16.47 -11.49 21.12
N GLY A 61 -15.33 -10.82 21.34
CA GLY A 61 -14.20 -11.48 21.99
C GLY A 61 -12.83 -10.84 21.78
N GLY A 62 -12.53 -9.79 22.56
CA GLY A 62 -11.16 -9.34 22.85
C GLY A 62 -10.50 -8.49 21.76
N LYS A 63 -9.97 -7.32 22.15
CA LYS A 63 -9.12 -6.45 21.34
C LYS A 63 -7.86 -7.21 20.88
N ARG A 64 -7.94 -7.92 19.76
CA ARG A 64 -6.75 -8.31 19.00
C ARG A 64 -6.46 -7.18 18.02
N VAL A 65 -5.52 -6.33 18.39
CA VAL A 65 -5.03 -5.25 17.53
C VAL A 65 -4.26 -5.91 16.39
N SER A 66 -4.82 -5.93 15.19
CA SER A 66 -4.08 -6.24 13.97
C SER A 66 -3.00 -5.17 13.77
N SER A 67 -1.81 -5.58 13.34
CA SER A 67 -0.63 -4.71 13.23
C SER A 67 -0.25 -4.37 11.79
N PHE A 68 -0.93 -4.96 10.78
CA PHE A 68 -0.67 -4.71 9.36
C PHE A 68 -1.93 -4.87 8.52
N GLY A 69 -2.12 -4.01 7.53
CA GLY A 69 -3.19 -4.08 6.53
C GLY A 69 -4.36 -3.14 6.80
N ARG A 70 -4.49 -2.59 8.01
CA ARG A 70 -5.59 -1.68 8.35
C ARG A 70 -5.38 -0.32 7.70
N ALA A 71 -4.14 0.19 7.78
CA ALA A 71 -3.77 1.44 7.12
C ALA A 71 -3.95 1.35 5.60
N GLY A 72 -3.57 0.21 4.99
CA GLY A 72 -3.77 -0.06 3.56
C GLY A 72 -5.22 0.12 3.10
N GLY A 73 -6.15 -0.61 3.73
CA GLY A 73 -7.58 -0.51 3.39
C GLY A 73 -8.18 0.88 3.64
N GLN A 74 -7.73 1.60 4.68
CA GLN A 74 -8.11 3.00 4.91
C GLN A 74 -7.65 3.91 3.76
N VAL A 75 -6.38 3.81 3.39
CA VAL A 75 -5.75 4.64 2.36
C VAL A 75 -6.36 4.39 0.97
N ILE A 76 -6.63 3.14 0.60
CA ILE A 76 -7.29 2.86 -0.69
C ILE A 76 -8.71 3.44 -0.73
N ARG A 77 -9.47 3.33 0.37
CA ARG A 77 -10.80 3.97 0.46
C ARG A 77 -10.70 5.49 0.37
N GLY A 78 -9.65 6.08 0.95
CA GLY A 78 -9.34 7.50 0.80
C GLY A 78 -9.14 7.88 -0.67
N LEU A 79 -8.32 7.11 -1.41
CA LEU A 79 -8.09 7.31 -2.84
C LEU A 79 -9.40 7.24 -3.64
N VAL A 80 -10.21 6.20 -3.43
CA VAL A 80 -11.52 6.04 -4.10
C VAL A 80 -12.45 7.22 -3.78
N THR A 81 -12.46 7.68 -2.54
CA THR A 81 -13.29 8.80 -2.08
C THR A 81 -12.85 10.11 -2.73
N VAL A 82 -11.55 10.41 -2.75
CA VAL A 82 -10.99 11.60 -3.40
C VAL A 82 -11.29 11.58 -4.90
N LEU A 83 -11.13 10.44 -5.56
CA LEU A 83 -11.42 10.32 -6.98
C LEU A 83 -12.91 10.56 -7.28
N SER A 84 -13.79 9.96 -6.47
CA SER A 84 -15.24 10.13 -6.60
C SER A 84 -15.66 11.59 -6.38
N ASN A 85 -15.13 12.22 -5.33
CA ASN A 85 -15.41 13.62 -5.02
C ASN A 85 -14.86 14.56 -6.11
N THR A 86 -13.67 14.29 -6.65
CA THR A 86 -13.07 15.09 -7.73
C THR A 86 -13.91 14.99 -9.01
N LYS A 87 -14.40 13.80 -9.36
CA LYS A 87 -15.32 13.59 -10.49
C LYS A 87 -16.66 14.29 -10.30
N GLN A 88 -17.18 14.35 -9.07
CA GLN A 88 -18.49 14.90 -8.78
C GLN A 88 -18.49 16.42 -8.59
N TYR A 89 -17.46 16.96 -7.94
CA TYR A 89 -17.43 18.34 -7.45
C TYR A 89 -16.26 19.16 -7.96
N GLY A 90 -15.29 18.54 -8.63
CA GLY A 90 -14.02 19.17 -8.99
C GLY A 90 -12.99 19.12 -7.86
N LEU A 91 -11.71 19.20 -8.23
CA LEU A 91 -10.58 19.01 -7.30
C LEU A 91 -10.58 20.07 -6.20
N ILE A 92 -10.70 21.34 -6.59
CA ILE A 92 -10.66 22.50 -5.68
C ILE A 92 -11.73 22.39 -4.58
N SER A 93 -12.96 22.07 -4.97
CA SER A 93 -14.07 21.93 -4.01
C SER A 93 -13.96 20.66 -3.20
N SER A 94 -13.49 19.55 -3.78
CA SER A 94 -13.32 18.28 -3.06
C SER A 94 -12.32 18.37 -1.92
N LEU A 95 -11.23 19.13 -2.12
CA LEU A 95 -10.17 19.36 -1.13
C LEU A 95 -10.46 20.58 -0.23
N GLY A 96 -11.59 21.26 -0.40
CA GLY A 96 -11.95 22.45 0.37
C GLY A 96 -11.00 23.64 0.17
N ILE A 97 -10.26 23.68 -0.95
CA ILE A 97 -9.27 24.72 -1.27
C ILE A 97 -9.95 26.10 -1.43
N ASP A 98 -11.21 26.11 -1.86
CA ASP A 98 -12.05 27.30 -1.96
C ASP A 98 -12.23 28.03 -0.62
N ARG A 99 -12.10 27.32 0.50
CA ARG A 99 -12.25 27.85 1.86
C ARG A 99 -10.93 28.28 2.49
N LEU A 100 -9.80 27.99 1.85
CA LEU A 100 -8.48 28.36 2.35
C LEU A 100 -8.18 29.85 2.07
N PRO A 101 -7.46 30.54 2.99
CA PRO A 101 -6.85 31.84 2.70
C PRO A 101 -5.95 31.78 1.46
N ASP A 102 -5.85 32.86 0.70
CA ASP A 102 -5.08 32.90 -0.56
C ASP A 102 -3.61 32.53 -0.37
N GLU A 103 -3.02 32.81 0.80
CA GLU A 103 -1.64 32.45 1.11
C GLU A 103 -1.45 30.94 1.31
N GLN A 104 -2.51 30.21 1.67
CA GLN A 104 -2.51 28.77 1.95
C GLN A 104 -3.00 27.94 0.77
N LYS A 105 -3.48 28.58 -0.31
CA LYS A 105 -3.88 27.86 -1.52
C LYS A 105 -2.65 27.21 -2.17
N PRO A 106 -2.77 25.97 -2.66
CA PRO A 106 -1.68 25.28 -3.34
C PRO A 106 -1.32 26.04 -4.61
N LYS A 107 -0.01 26.16 -4.87
CA LYS A 107 0.54 26.91 -6.03
C LYS A 107 1.30 26.00 -6.99
N THR A 108 1.83 24.91 -6.49
CA THR A 108 2.64 23.95 -7.25
C THR A 108 1.98 22.58 -7.26
N PRO A 109 2.27 21.72 -8.26
CA PRO A 109 1.84 20.32 -8.26
C PRO A 109 2.21 19.57 -6.98
N GLN A 110 3.36 19.91 -6.38
CA GLN A 110 3.81 19.33 -5.12
C GLN A 110 2.87 19.72 -3.96
N ASP A 111 2.41 20.97 -3.89
CA ASP A 111 1.46 21.40 -2.86
C ASP A 111 0.12 20.64 -3.00
N PHE A 112 -0.35 20.45 -4.24
CA PHE A 112 -1.55 19.65 -4.51
C PHE A 112 -1.36 18.18 -4.11
N LYS A 113 -0.20 17.60 -4.41
CA LYS A 113 0.14 16.23 -3.99
C LYS A 113 0.10 16.09 -2.47
N GLU A 114 0.67 17.04 -1.73
CA GLU A 114 0.67 17.01 -0.27
C GLU A 114 -0.75 17.09 0.31
N LEU A 115 -1.61 17.93 -0.27
CA LEU A 115 -3.03 18.00 0.10
C LEU A 115 -3.78 16.70 -0.23
N LEU A 116 -3.57 16.14 -1.41
CA LEU A 116 -4.16 14.85 -1.82
C LEU A 116 -3.71 13.73 -0.89
N LEU A 117 -2.41 13.64 -0.60
CA LEU A 117 -1.87 12.63 0.31
C LEU A 117 -2.48 12.76 1.71
N HIS A 118 -2.57 13.98 2.23
CA HIS A 118 -3.18 14.25 3.52
C HIS A 118 -4.67 13.84 3.54
N GLU A 119 -5.44 14.20 2.51
CA GLU A 119 -6.86 13.84 2.41
C GLU A 119 -7.06 12.32 2.28
N ILE A 120 -6.21 11.64 1.52
CA ILE A 120 -6.29 10.19 1.29
C ILE A 120 -5.91 9.41 2.55
N VAL A 121 -4.82 9.79 3.22
CA VAL A 121 -4.31 9.08 4.40
C VAL A 121 -5.13 9.42 5.64
N GLY A 122 -5.51 10.69 5.80
CA GLY A 122 -6.15 11.23 7.00
C GLY A 122 -5.23 11.20 8.21
N ASP A 123 -5.84 11.38 9.39
CA ASP A 123 -5.13 11.25 10.67
C ASP A 123 -4.66 9.80 10.87
N ASN A 124 -3.40 9.62 11.26
CA ASN A 124 -2.81 8.30 11.49
C ASN A 124 -2.01 8.24 12.80
N ASP A 125 -1.83 7.02 13.34
CA ASP A 125 -1.18 6.77 14.63
C ASP A 125 0.35 6.71 14.53
N SER A 126 0.93 7.07 13.36
CA SER A 126 2.37 6.98 13.05
C SER A 126 2.96 5.58 13.33
N THR A 127 2.16 4.53 13.14
CA THR A 127 2.66 3.15 13.24
C THR A 127 3.47 2.79 12.00
N MET A 128 4.21 1.67 12.07
CA MET A 128 4.86 1.11 10.88
C MET A 128 3.86 0.75 9.77
N ASP A 129 2.62 0.40 10.14
CA ASP A 129 1.53 0.16 9.19
C ASP A 129 1.18 1.47 8.44
N ASP A 130 0.98 2.55 9.21
CA ASP A 130 0.65 3.87 8.68
C ASP A 130 1.78 4.46 7.84
N ALA A 131 3.04 4.29 8.27
CA ALA A 131 4.22 4.76 7.57
C ALA A 131 4.36 4.07 6.21
N ALA A 132 4.18 2.75 6.16
CA ALA A 132 4.22 2.00 4.91
C ALA A 132 3.10 2.40 3.95
N ALA A 133 1.87 2.59 4.47
CA ALA A 133 0.74 3.02 3.66
C ALA A 133 0.92 4.45 3.12
N THR A 134 1.43 5.37 3.95
CA THR A 134 1.74 6.75 3.55
C THR A 134 2.82 6.79 2.47
N TYR A 135 3.90 6.02 2.64
CA TYR A 135 4.97 5.92 1.64
C TYR A 135 4.45 5.37 0.30
N ALA A 136 3.67 4.30 0.34
CA ALA A 136 3.10 3.69 -0.86
C ALA A 136 2.17 4.65 -1.61
N MET A 137 1.32 5.38 -0.89
CA MET A 137 0.43 6.37 -1.51
C MET A 137 1.17 7.58 -2.04
N ASP A 138 2.18 8.11 -1.34
CA ASP A 138 3.02 9.19 -1.87
C ASP A 138 3.66 8.79 -3.20
N LYS A 139 4.14 7.54 -3.29
CA LYS A 139 4.72 7.02 -4.52
C LYS A 139 3.69 6.90 -5.65
N VAL A 140 2.51 6.35 -5.38
CA VAL A 140 1.43 6.26 -6.37
C VAL A 140 1.03 7.66 -6.85
N LEU A 141 0.88 8.64 -5.95
CA LEU A 141 0.59 10.02 -6.34
C LEU A 141 1.73 10.65 -7.13
N ASN A 142 3.00 10.40 -6.80
CA ASN A 142 4.13 10.86 -7.61
C ASN A 142 4.03 10.33 -9.04
N ASP A 143 3.67 9.07 -9.22
CA ASP A 143 3.55 8.45 -10.55
C ASP A 143 2.34 9.02 -11.31
N ILE A 144 1.17 9.14 -10.67
CA ILE A 144 -0.06 9.71 -11.26
C ILE A 144 0.15 11.15 -11.75
N LEU A 145 0.85 11.96 -10.94
CA LEU A 145 1.01 13.40 -11.14
C LEU A 145 2.33 13.78 -11.84
N SER A 146 3.15 12.80 -12.21
CA SER A 146 4.50 13.01 -12.75
C SER A 146 4.56 13.89 -14.00
N ASP A 147 3.50 13.89 -14.80
CA ASP A 147 3.37 14.64 -16.05
C ASP A 147 2.54 15.93 -15.92
N CYS A 148 1.98 16.21 -14.74
CA CYS A 148 1.11 17.36 -14.49
C CYS A 148 1.94 18.61 -14.13
N LYS A 149 1.64 19.74 -14.78
CA LYS A 149 2.36 21.01 -14.59
C LYS A 149 1.68 21.96 -13.62
N ASP A 150 0.36 21.85 -13.46
CA ASP A 150 -0.44 22.73 -12.62
C ASP A 150 -1.69 22.01 -12.10
N GLY A 151 -2.45 22.70 -11.24
CA GLY A 151 -3.65 22.13 -10.61
C GLY A 151 -4.77 21.75 -11.59
N GLN A 152 -4.85 22.40 -12.75
CA GLN A 152 -5.86 22.04 -13.76
C GLN A 152 -5.50 20.73 -14.45
N GLU A 153 -4.23 20.54 -14.83
CA GLU A 153 -3.78 19.25 -15.39
C GLU A 153 -3.98 18.10 -14.37
N ILE A 154 -3.80 18.36 -13.07
CA ILE A 154 -4.10 17.38 -12.00
C ILE A 154 -5.60 17.08 -11.94
N GLU A 155 -6.46 18.10 -11.93
CA GLU A 155 -7.91 17.92 -11.92
C GLU A 155 -8.38 17.12 -13.12
N ASP A 156 -7.90 17.46 -14.33
CA ASP A 156 -8.21 16.75 -15.56
C ASP A 156 -7.75 15.28 -15.49
N LYS A 157 -6.55 15.01 -14.95
CA LYS A 157 -6.02 13.65 -14.78
C LYS A 157 -6.92 12.80 -13.88
N LEU A 158 -7.37 13.35 -12.77
CA LEU A 158 -8.22 12.66 -11.79
C LEU A 158 -9.67 12.53 -12.28
N GLN A 159 -10.24 13.55 -12.92
CA GLN A 159 -11.60 13.50 -13.47
C GLN A 159 -11.72 12.48 -14.60
N ASN A 160 -10.73 12.44 -15.49
CA ASN A 160 -10.73 11.54 -16.64
C ASN A 160 -10.18 10.13 -16.33
N ALA A 161 -9.83 9.86 -15.07
CA ALA A 161 -9.35 8.54 -14.66
C ALA A 161 -10.41 7.48 -14.95
N THR A 162 -10.03 6.46 -15.73
CA THR A 162 -10.88 5.30 -16.00
C THR A 162 -10.86 4.33 -14.81
N ASP A 163 -11.79 3.38 -14.81
CA ASP A 163 -11.78 2.31 -13.81
C ASP A 163 -10.50 1.48 -13.92
N ASP A 164 -9.99 1.25 -15.13
CA ASP A 164 -8.70 0.58 -15.36
C ASP A 164 -7.53 1.34 -14.72
N ASN A 165 -7.53 2.69 -14.78
CA ASN A 165 -6.53 3.49 -14.08
C ASN A 165 -6.64 3.32 -12.56
N LEU A 166 -7.86 3.37 -12.02
CA LEU A 166 -8.07 3.15 -10.60
C LEU A 166 -7.59 1.75 -10.15
N HIS A 167 -7.88 0.72 -10.94
CA HIS A 167 -7.40 -0.64 -10.67
C HIS A 167 -5.87 -0.71 -10.65
N GLU A 168 -5.21 -0.12 -11.65
CA GLU A 168 -3.75 -0.04 -11.72
C GLU A 168 -3.16 0.67 -10.49
N TRP A 169 -3.77 1.76 -10.05
CA TRP A 169 -3.32 2.52 -8.87
C TRP A 169 -3.50 1.73 -7.58
N ILE A 170 -4.61 1.00 -7.42
CA ILE A 170 -4.84 0.13 -6.27
C ILE A 170 -3.80 -1.00 -6.22
N ILE A 171 -3.54 -1.67 -7.35
CA ILE A 171 -2.56 -2.76 -7.43
C ILE A 171 -1.15 -2.24 -7.12
N THR A 172 -0.77 -1.12 -7.73
CA THR A 172 0.53 -0.48 -7.48
C THR A 172 0.68 -0.09 -6.02
N PHE A 173 -0.36 0.48 -5.42
CA PHE A 173 -0.39 0.82 -4.00
C PHE A 173 -0.14 -0.41 -3.13
N GLU A 174 -0.90 -1.50 -3.31
CA GLU A 174 -0.77 -2.73 -2.51
C GLU A 174 0.64 -3.33 -2.61
N ILE A 175 1.21 -3.32 -3.81
CA ILE A 175 2.57 -3.81 -4.06
C ILE A 175 3.60 -2.98 -3.29
N GLU A 176 3.57 -1.64 -3.42
CA GLU A 176 4.51 -0.78 -2.71
C GLU A 176 4.32 -0.84 -1.20
N TYR A 177 3.07 -0.93 -0.73
CA TYR A 177 2.73 -1.02 0.68
C TYR A 177 3.27 -2.29 1.33
N ILE A 178 3.05 -3.46 0.70
CA ILE A 178 3.60 -4.74 1.17
C ILE A 178 5.13 -4.72 1.14
N LEU A 179 5.74 -4.17 0.09
CA LEU A 179 7.19 -4.08 -0.03
C LEU A 179 7.81 -3.15 1.00
N GLU A 180 7.21 -1.98 1.25
CA GLU A 180 7.70 -1.02 2.22
C GLU A 180 7.62 -1.58 3.64
N TYR A 181 6.47 -2.14 4.00
CA TYR A 181 6.30 -2.80 5.30
C TYR A 181 7.30 -3.95 5.49
N SER A 182 7.53 -4.74 4.43
CA SER A 182 8.55 -5.80 4.45
C SER A 182 9.96 -5.24 4.62
N ALA A 183 10.31 -4.17 3.90
CA ALA A 183 11.63 -3.55 4.00
C ALA A 183 11.89 -3.03 5.42
N GLU A 184 10.92 -2.34 6.01
CA GLU A 184 10.99 -1.82 7.37
C GLU A 184 11.14 -2.95 8.41
N LEU A 185 10.36 -4.03 8.26
CA LEU A 185 10.45 -5.21 9.12
C LEU A 185 11.81 -5.89 9.07
N PHE A 186 12.40 -6.01 7.88
CA PHE A 186 13.62 -6.79 7.64
C PHE A 186 14.88 -5.92 7.46
N GLN A 187 14.84 -4.64 7.89
CA GLN A 187 15.94 -3.66 7.77
C GLN A 187 17.33 -4.21 8.17
N SER A 188 17.42 -5.07 9.18
CA SER A 188 18.69 -5.66 9.63
C SER A 188 19.12 -6.93 8.89
N HIS A 189 18.25 -7.54 8.08
CA HIS A 189 18.48 -8.86 7.46
C HIS A 189 18.59 -8.81 5.93
N ILE A 190 18.03 -7.77 5.29
CA ILE A 190 18.20 -7.54 3.85
C ILE A 190 19.60 -6.97 3.54
N PHE A 191 20.26 -6.29 4.51
CA PHE A 191 21.30 -5.30 4.19
C PHE A 191 22.72 -5.61 4.65
N ASP A 192 22.97 -6.59 5.51
CA ASP A 192 24.32 -6.75 6.08
C ASP A 192 25.30 -7.56 5.21
N LYS A 193 24.84 -8.38 4.23
CA LYS A 193 25.74 -9.30 3.48
C LYS A 193 25.34 -9.65 2.02
N GLY A 194 24.40 -8.94 1.39
CA GLY A 194 23.78 -9.31 0.10
C GLY A 194 23.91 -8.30 -1.05
N ARG A 195 23.14 -8.51 -2.14
CA ARG A 195 23.00 -7.59 -3.30
C ARG A 195 22.42 -6.23 -2.90
N ASN A 196 22.50 -5.24 -3.80
CA ASN A 196 21.94 -3.91 -3.60
C ASN A 196 20.44 -4.02 -3.23
N PRO A 197 20.02 -3.54 -2.06
CA PRO A 197 18.65 -3.62 -1.58
C PRO A 197 17.60 -2.99 -2.50
N GLU A 198 17.95 -1.90 -3.17
CA GLU A 198 17.06 -1.27 -4.15
C GLU A 198 16.84 -2.16 -5.38
N GLU A 199 17.86 -2.91 -5.79
CA GLU A 199 17.72 -3.91 -6.86
C GLU A 199 16.85 -5.08 -6.41
N ILE A 200 16.98 -5.52 -5.15
CA ILE A 200 16.13 -6.56 -4.58
C ILE A 200 14.66 -6.09 -4.54
N LYS A 201 14.41 -4.88 -4.02
CA LYS A 201 13.06 -4.28 -3.99
C LYS A 201 12.48 -4.16 -5.40
N LYS A 202 13.29 -3.75 -6.39
CA LYS A 202 12.90 -3.67 -7.80
C LYS A 202 12.56 -5.03 -8.41
N ASP A 203 13.39 -6.06 -8.17
CA ASP A 203 13.15 -7.42 -8.64
C ASP A 203 11.86 -8.00 -8.04
N MET A 204 11.62 -7.79 -6.74
CA MET A 204 10.42 -8.26 -6.04
C MET A 204 9.17 -7.52 -6.53
N ARG A 205 9.25 -6.20 -6.75
CA ARG A 205 8.19 -5.38 -7.34
C ARG A 205 7.78 -5.91 -8.72
N GLY A 206 8.75 -6.09 -9.61
CA GLY A 206 8.46 -6.59 -10.96
C GLY A 206 7.84 -7.99 -10.94
N TRP A 207 8.26 -8.84 -10.01
CA TRP A 207 7.62 -10.15 -9.82
C TRP A 207 6.18 -10.03 -9.30
N LEU A 208 5.91 -9.16 -8.32
CA LEU A 208 4.54 -8.97 -7.81
C LEU A 208 3.59 -8.48 -8.91
N HIS A 209 4.00 -7.51 -9.74
CA HIS A 209 3.20 -7.08 -10.89
C HIS A 209 2.88 -8.22 -11.85
N ASN A 210 3.89 -9.03 -12.21
CA ASN A 210 3.67 -10.19 -13.09
C ASN A 210 2.66 -11.20 -12.53
N GLU A 211 2.58 -11.35 -11.20
CA GLU A 211 1.66 -12.30 -10.55
C GLU A 211 0.27 -11.70 -10.28
N LEU A 212 0.20 -10.38 -10.05
CA LEU A 212 -0.99 -9.73 -9.52
C LEU A 212 -1.77 -8.93 -10.56
N ASP A 213 -1.14 -8.30 -11.55
CA ASP A 213 -1.80 -7.33 -12.42
C ASP A 213 -3.02 -7.95 -13.12
N GLU A 214 -2.85 -9.03 -13.88
CA GLU A 214 -3.96 -9.66 -14.61
C GLU A 214 -5.03 -10.22 -13.67
N LYS A 215 -4.61 -10.79 -12.53
CA LYS A 215 -5.52 -11.44 -11.58
C LYS A 215 -6.39 -10.39 -10.87
N LEU A 216 -5.76 -9.40 -10.26
CA LEU A 216 -6.45 -8.38 -9.48
C LEU A 216 -7.26 -7.46 -10.38
N SER A 217 -6.78 -7.08 -11.58
CA SER A 217 -7.60 -6.29 -12.50
C SER A 217 -8.92 -7.01 -12.84
N LYS A 218 -8.89 -8.33 -13.08
CA LYS A 218 -10.12 -9.11 -13.32
C LYS A 218 -11.05 -9.15 -12.11
N GLU A 219 -10.51 -9.28 -10.89
CA GLU A 219 -11.31 -9.29 -9.67
C GLU A 219 -11.93 -7.91 -9.40
N LEU A 220 -11.12 -6.85 -9.48
CA LEU A 220 -11.51 -5.46 -9.22
C LEU A 220 -12.64 -4.97 -10.14
N THR A 221 -12.64 -5.38 -11.43
CA THR A 221 -13.73 -5.02 -12.37
C THR A 221 -15.13 -5.51 -11.95
N GLN A 222 -15.22 -6.45 -11.02
CA GLN A 222 -16.50 -7.01 -10.55
C GLN A 222 -17.03 -6.31 -9.29
N ILE A 223 -16.32 -5.30 -8.78
CA ILE A 223 -16.54 -4.71 -7.46
C ILE A 223 -16.94 -3.25 -7.60
N ASP A 224 -18.08 -2.89 -6.99
CA ASP A 224 -18.45 -1.50 -6.78
C ASP A 224 -17.79 -0.99 -5.50
N PHE A 225 -16.71 -0.20 -5.60
CA PHE A 225 -16.00 0.34 -4.45
C PHE A 225 -16.80 1.34 -3.60
N SER A 226 -17.92 1.86 -4.12
CA SER A 226 -18.81 2.74 -3.36
C SER A 226 -19.72 1.96 -2.40
N SER A 227 -19.98 0.68 -2.70
CA SER A 227 -20.80 -0.21 -1.91
C SER A 227 -20.14 -0.62 -0.57
N PRO A 228 -20.93 -1.01 0.45
CA PRO A 228 -20.39 -1.60 1.67
C PRO A 228 -19.49 -2.81 1.40
N GLU A 229 -19.91 -3.69 0.49
CA GLU A 229 -19.16 -4.89 0.11
C GLU A 229 -17.82 -4.56 -0.55
N GLY A 230 -17.80 -3.54 -1.43
CA GLY A 230 -16.56 -3.06 -2.03
C GLY A 230 -15.61 -2.46 -1.01
N LYS A 231 -16.12 -1.72 -0.02
CA LYS A 231 -15.31 -1.20 1.08
C LYS A 231 -14.74 -2.30 1.96
N GLU A 232 -15.51 -3.35 2.22
CA GLU A 232 -15.04 -4.53 2.96
C GLU A 232 -13.97 -5.30 2.18
N TYR A 233 -14.09 -5.40 0.85
CA TYR A 233 -13.07 -6.00 0.00
C TYR A 233 -11.76 -5.21 0.03
N LEU A 234 -11.82 -3.87 -0.11
CA LEU A 234 -10.63 -3.02 0.00
C LEU A 234 -9.96 -3.14 1.37
N ASP A 235 -10.74 -3.36 2.43
CA ASP A 235 -10.23 -3.62 3.78
C ASP A 235 -9.55 -4.99 3.94
N SER A 236 -9.88 -5.98 3.10
CA SER A 236 -9.27 -7.33 3.13
C SER A 236 -8.19 -7.55 2.08
N LEU A 237 -8.06 -6.67 1.08
CA LEU A 237 -7.25 -6.86 -0.13
C LEU A 237 -5.78 -7.23 0.17
N THR A 238 -5.08 -6.46 1.00
CA THR A 238 -3.69 -6.78 1.42
C THR A 238 -3.58 -8.22 1.95
N SER A 239 -4.57 -8.67 2.71
CA SER A 239 -4.56 -10.02 3.29
C SER A 239 -4.84 -11.11 2.26
N GLU A 240 -5.71 -10.83 1.30
CA GLU A 240 -6.01 -11.73 0.20
C GLU A 240 -4.79 -11.90 -0.71
N ILE A 241 -4.07 -10.82 -1.00
CA ILE A 241 -2.81 -10.83 -1.74
C ILE A 241 -1.77 -11.72 -1.04
N LEU A 242 -1.55 -11.51 0.26
CA LEU A 242 -0.58 -12.32 1.02
C LEU A 242 -1.00 -13.78 1.20
N ASP A 243 -2.28 -14.10 1.03
CA ASP A 243 -2.81 -15.47 1.11
C ASP A 243 -2.58 -16.26 -0.19
N ILE A 244 -2.31 -15.62 -1.34
CA ILE A 244 -2.11 -16.27 -2.65
C ILE A 244 -1.03 -17.36 -2.60
N TRP A 245 0.06 -17.10 -1.88
CA TRP A 245 1.23 -17.98 -1.83
C TRP A 245 1.36 -18.75 -0.52
N LYS A 246 0.34 -18.73 0.35
CA LYS A 246 0.35 -19.57 1.56
C LYS A 246 0.30 -21.04 1.18
N GLN A 247 1.20 -21.82 1.77
CA GLN A 247 1.29 -23.28 1.63
C GLN A 247 0.80 -23.96 2.89
#